data_AF-A0A8S3ELQ1-F1
#
_entry.id   AF-A0A8S3ELQ1-F1
#
_cell.length_a   1.000
_cell.length_b   1.000
_cell.length_c   1.000
_cell.angle_alpha   90.00
_cell.angle_beta   90.00
_cell.angle_gamma   90.00
#
_symmetry.space_group_name_H-M   'P 1'
#
loop_
_entity.id
_entity.type
_entity.pdbx_description
1 polymer ?
#
loop_
_entity_poly.entity_id
_entity_poly.type
_entity_poly.pdbx_seq_one_letter_code
_entity_poly.pdbx_strand_id
1 'polypeptide(L)'
;MFRIIEKVNDAAKLLKDQSVILFLGGTGSGKSTTIHFLAGSKMIETKMKGLNHIAVDLASVKNPDLKNITISPFAQSETRYITPVRVNFKDVGAFSKGSVVLCDSPGFEDTSGSEVDIANGIGIVRAIKGCQSVRPVIFVSYKNIGNQFERLKSLAHMLVGLIPTIEDNRNAFSYIFTKYPPHERSTIHTSLRNVKE
;
A
#
# COMPACT_ATOMS: atom_id res chain seq x y z
N MET A 1 -4.60 8.69 20.74
CA MET A 1 -4.64 7.21 20.73
C MET A 1 -6.06 6.66 20.50
N PHE A 2 -7.07 7.05 21.29
CA PHE A 2 -8.46 6.59 21.12
C PHE A 2 -9.02 6.68 19.69
N ARG A 3 -8.87 7.83 19.03
CA ARG A 3 -9.32 8.04 17.64
C ARG A 3 -8.68 7.06 16.63
N ILE A 4 -7.43 6.66 16.85
CA ILE A 4 -6.73 5.70 15.97
C ILE A 4 -7.33 4.30 16.16
N ILE A 5 -7.59 3.92 17.41
CA ILE A 5 -8.19 2.62 17.75
C ILE A 5 -9.60 2.51 17.17
N GLU A 6 -10.42 3.57 17.25
CA GLU A 6 -11.73 3.60 16.61
C GLU A 6 -11.63 3.39 15.10
N LYS A 7 -10.73 4.11 14.42
CA LYS A 7 -10.55 3.96 12.97
C LYS A 7 -10.08 2.56 12.58
N VAL A 8 -9.21 1.95 13.37
CA VAL A 8 -8.79 0.55 13.17
C VAL A 8 -9.98 -0.40 13.34
N ASN A 9 -10.83 -0.19 14.36
CA ASN A 9 -12.01 -1.01 14.59
C ASN A 9 -13.05 -0.86 13.47
N ASP A 10 -13.25 0.35 12.97
CA ASP A 10 -14.15 0.60 11.83
C ASP A 10 -13.65 -0.08 10.56
N ALA A 11 -12.34 0.02 10.29
CA ALA A 11 -11.74 -0.71 9.18
C ALA A 11 -11.89 -2.22 9.35
N ALA A 12 -11.66 -2.77 10.54
CA ALA A 12 -11.83 -4.19 10.84
C ALA A 12 -13.26 -4.68 10.56
N LYS A 13 -14.29 -3.89 10.90
CA LYS A 13 -15.69 -4.22 10.59
C LYS A 13 -15.94 -4.29 9.09
N LEU A 14 -15.39 -3.34 8.31
CA LEU A 14 -15.54 -3.31 6.84
C LEU A 14 -14.80 -4.45 6.15
N LEU A 15 -13.69 -4.90 6.74
CA LEU A 15 -12.83 -5.96 6.18
C LEU A 15 -13.29 -7.37 6.56
N LYS A 16 -14.16 -7.49 7.57
CA LYS A 16 -14.66 -8.78 8.04
C LYS A 16 -15.29 -9.59 6.90
N ASP A 17 -14.86 -10.84 6.79
CA ASP A 17 -15.31 -11.80 5.78
C ASP A 17 -15.08 -11.34 4.32
N GLN A 18 -14.25 -10.31 4.09
CA GLN A 18 -13.88 -9.86 2.75
C GLN A 18 -12.56 -10.50 2.28
N SER A 19 -12.40 -10.63 0.97
CA SER A 19 -11.11 -10.89 0.33
C SER A 19 -10.40 -9.57 0.04
N VAL A 20 -9.20 -9.42 0.59
CA VAL A 20 -8.51 -8.13 0.71
C VAL A 20 -7.15 -8.16 0.05
N ILE A 21 -6.80 -7.08 -0.65
CA ILE A 21 -5.44 -6.82 -1.11
C ILE A 21 -4.83 -5.74 -0.23
N LEU A 22 -3.81 -6.11 0.54
CA LEU A 22 -3.16 -5.23 1.51
C LEU A 22 -1.90 -4.62 0.90
N PHE A 23 -1.87 -3.31 0.68
CA PHE A 23 -0.70 -2.63 0.13
C PHE A 23 0.27 -2.25 1.24
N LEU A 24 1.53 -2.61 1.09
CA LEU A 24 2.59 -2.42 2.09
C LEU A 24 3.83 -1.81 1.44
N GLY A 25 4.53 -0.94 2.17
CA GLY A 25 5.78 -0.34 1.70
C GLY A 25 5.96 1.08 2.24
N GLY A 26 7.15 1.67 2.06
CA GLY A 26 7.48 2.98 2.62
C GLY A 26 6.63 4.15 2.08
N THR A 27 6.68 5.29 2.77
CA THR A 27 6.02 6.53 2.33
C THR A 27 6.50 6.93 0.94
N GLY A 28 5.58 7.33 0.06
CA GLY A 28 5.90 7.68 -1.32
C GLY A 28 6.20 6.48 -2.25
N SER A 29 5.97 5.23 -1.84
CA SER A 29 6.15 4.06 -2.70
C SER A 29 5.09 3.91 -3.81
N GLY A 30 4.00 4.67 -3.75
CA GLY A 30 2.94 4.71 -4.77
C GLY A 30 1.66 3.96 -4.42
N LYS A 31 1.51 3.46 -3.19
CA LYS A 31 0.31 2.71 -2.72
C LYS A 31 -1.00 3.45 -3.02
N SER A 32 -1.20 4.63 -2.43
CA SER A 32 -2.40 5.45 -2.59
C SER A 32 -2.65 5.86 -4.05
N THR A 33 -1.59 6.16 -4.81
CA THR A 33 -1.68 6.44 -6.25
C THR A 33 -2.21 5.23 -7.03
N THR A 34 -1.71 4.04 -6.74
CA THR A 34 -2.18 2.80 -7.37
C THR A 34 -3.60 2.46 -6.97
N ILE A 35 -4.02 2.72 -5.72
CA ILE A 35 -5.42 2.53 -5.29
C ILE A 35 -6.36 3.40 -6.12
N HIS A 36 -6.04 4.68 -6.28
CA HIS A 36 -6.85 5.57 -7.13
C HIS A 36 -6.97 5.05 -8.55
N PHE A 37 -5.85 4.66 -9.17
CA PHE A 37 -5.82 4.11 -10.51
C PHE A 37 -6.68 2.84 -10.63
N LEU A 38 -6.48 1.88 -9.74
CA LEU A 38 -7.21 0.60 -9.74
C LEU A 38 -8.70 0.77 -9.39
N ALA A 39 -9.07 1.83 -8.67
CA ALA A 39 -10.45 2.19 -8.37
C ALA A 39 -11.10 3.05 -9.47
N GLY A 40 -10.44 3.25 -10.61
CA GLY A 40 -11.00 3.92 -11.79
C GLY A 40 -10.87 5.44 -11.78
N SER A 41 -10.04 6.03 -10.92
CA SER A 41 -9.77 7.47 -10.96
C SER A 41 -9.00 7.84 -12.22
N LYS A 42 -9.33 8.99 -12.83
CA LYS A 42 -8.54 9.54 -13.94
C LYS A 42 -7.30 10.23 -13.38
N MET A 43 -6.13 9.74 -13.79
CA MET A 43 -4.84 10.29 -13.40
C MET A 43 -4.44 11.44 -14.32
N ILE A 44 -3.85 12.49 -13.77
CA ILE A 44 -3.37 13.66 -14.51
C ILE A 44 -1.94 14.01 -14.11
N GLU A 45 -1.12 14.42 -15.08
CA GLU A 45 0.20 14.97 -14.79
C GLU A 45 0.08 16.45 -14.45
N THR A 46 0.73 16.86 -13.37
CA THR A 46 0.73 18.23 -12.89
C THR A 46 2.06 18.59 -12.22
N LYS A 47 2.23 19.87 -11.89
CA LYS A 47 3.30 20.35 -11.02
C LYS A 47 2.71 20.84 -9.71
N MET A 48 3.17 20.30 -8.60
CA MET A 48 2.81 20.76 -7.25
C MET A 48 4.05 21.32 -6.57
N LYS A 49 4.03 22.61 -6.23
CA LYS A 49 5.17 23.33 -5.63
C LYS A 49 6.49 23.10 -6.39
N GLY A 50 6.44 23.10 -7.72
CA GLY A 50 7.60 22.90 -8.60
C GLY A 50 8.01 21.44 -8.84
N LEU A 51 7.40 20.47 -8.16
CA LEU A 51 7.68 19.05 -8.35
C LEU A 51 6.69 18.42 -9.33
N ASN A 52 7.20 17.63 -10.28
CA ASN A 52 6.36 16.80 -11.15
C ASN A 52 5.58 15.79 -10.30
N HIS A 53 4.28 15.71 -10.52
CA HIS A 53 3.37 14.94 -9.69
C HIS A 53 2.24 14.32 -10.54
N ILE A 54 1.87 13.09 -10.21
CA ILE A 54 0.68 12.44 -10.77
C ILE A 54 -0.45 12.66 -9.77
N ALA A 55 -1.38 13.54 -10.12
CA ALA A 55 -2.57 13.83 -9.34
C ALA A 55 -3.78 13.06 -9.87
N VAL A 56 -4.91 13.22 -9.18
CA VAL A 56 -6.21 12.70 -9.58
C VAL A 56 -7.09 13.87 -10.02
N ASP A 57 -7.78 13.69 -11.14
CA ASP A 57 -8.89 14.56 -11.51
C ASP A 57 -10.05 14.30 -10.54
N LEU A 58 -10.21 15.17 -9.53
CA LEU A 58 -11.22 15.00 -8.47
C LEU A 58 -12.65 14.94 -9.00
N ALA A 59 -12.94 15.59 -10.14
CA ALA A 59 -14.26 15.53 -10.77
C ALA A 59 -14.56 14.15 -11.36
N SER A 60 -13.53 13.34 -11.64
CA SER A 60 -13.67 11.97 -12.16
C SER A 60 -13.90 10.91 -11.08
N VAL A 61 -13.70 11.26 -9.80
CA VAL A 61 -13.76 10.30 -8.69
C VAL A 61 -15.20 9.92 -8.38
N LYS A 62 -15.61 8.73 -8.84
CA LYS A 62 -16.96 8.19 -8.59
C LYS A 62 -17.05 7.35 -7.31
N ASN A 63 -15.95 6.72 -6.90
CA ASN A 63 -15.93 5.85 -5.74
C ASN A 63 -15.87 6.67 -4.44
N PRO A 64 -16.89 6.60 -3.56
CA PRO A 64 -16.93 7.38 -2.32
C PRO A 64 -15.85 7.00 -1.31
N ASP A 65 -15.32 5.77 -1.36
CA ASP A 65 -14.29 5.29 -0.43
C ASP A 65 -12.95 6.01 -0.65
N LEU A 66 -12.74 6.59 -1.83
CA LEU A 66 -11.53 7.33 -2.18
C LEU A 66 -11.46 8.72 -1.54
N LYS A 67 -12.53 9.22 -0.91
CA LYS A 67 -12.55 10.57 -0.29
C LYS A 67 -11.47 10.77 0.78
N ASN A 68 -11.05 9.70 1.43
CA ASN A 68 -10.04 9.73 2.49
C ASN A 68 -8.66 9.24 2.02
N ILE A 69 -8.48 8.97 0.73
CA ILE A 69 -7.20 8.60 0.14
C ILE A 69 -6.59 9.86 -0.47
N THR A 70 -5.44 10.26 0.07
CA THR A 70 -4.72 11.46 -0.39
C THR A 70 -3.49 11.03 -1.17
N ILE A 71 -3.28 11.62 -2.36
CA ILE A 71 -2.03 11.51 -3.10
C ILE A 71 -1.25 12.81 -2.95
N SER A 72 0.02 12.71 -2.59
CA SER A 72 0.91 13.84 -2.35
C SER A 72 2.32 13.54 -2.86
N PRO A 73 3.04 14.53 -3.40
CA PRO A 73 4.46 14.38 -3.73
C PRO A 73 5.38 14.48 -2.51
N PHE A 74 4.86 14.86 -1.34
CA PHE A 74 5.66 15.11 -0.14
C PHE A 74 5.91 13.83 0.67
N ALA A 75 7.01 13.80 1.43
CA ALA A 75 7.52 12.62 2.13
C ALA A 75 6.83 12.32 3.47
N GLN A 76 5.80 13.07 3.87
CA GLN A 76 5.01 12.78 5.07
C GLN A 76 3.83 11.88 4.71
N SER A 77 3.63 10.79 5.46
CA SER A 77 2.44 9.96 5.32
C SER A 77 1.23 10.69 5.90
N GLU A 78 0.25 10.98 5.07
CA GLU A 78 -1.08 11.41 5.53
C GLU A 78 -1.91 10.22 6.04
N THR A 79 -1.57 9.00 5.60
CA THR A 79 -2.24 7.75 6.00
C THR A 79 -1.72 7.30 7.36
N ARG A 80 -2.58 7.43 8.39
CA ARG A 80 -2.26 7.08 9.80
C ARG A 80 -2.91 5.78 10.29
N TYR A 81 -3.74 5.17 9.45
CA TYR A 81 -4.42 3.90 9.72
C TYR A 81 -4.82 3.25 8.40
N ILE A 82 -5.04 1.94 8.43
CA ILE A 82 -5.48 1.19 7.26
C ILE A 82 -6.81 1.73 6.75
N THR A 83 -6.87 2.08 5.46
CA THR A 83 -8.08 2.63 4.84
C THR A 83 -8.56 1.67 3.75
N PRO A 84 -9.71 1.00 3.94
CA PRO A 84 -10.29 0.10 2.94
C PRO A 84 -10.99 0.90 1.83
N VAL A 85 -10.80 0.44 0.59
CA VAL A 85 -11.45 0.96 -0.62
C VAL A 85 -12.06 -0.22 -1.37
N ARG A 86 -13.39 -0.27 -1.45
CA ARG A 86 -14.08 -1.32 -2.20
C ARG A 86 -14.06 -0.98 -3.68
N VAL A 87 -13.63 -1.93 -4.50
CA VAL A 87 -13.63 -1.82 -5.96
C VAL A 87 -14.50 -2.93 -6.53
N ASN A 88 -15.61 -2.58 -7.18
CA ASN A 88 -16.37 -3.56 -7.95
C ASN A 88 -15.77 -3.67 -9.35
N PHE A 89 -15.54 -4.90 -9.81
CA PHE A 89 -14.89 -5.16 -11.09
C PHE A 89 -15.65 -4.57 -12.28
N LYS A 90 -16.98 -4.50 -12.19
CA LYS A 90 -17.85 -3.84 -13.19
C LYS A 90 -17.57 -2.34 -13.35
N ASP A 91 -17.14 -1.66 -12.30
CA ASP A 91 -16.98 -0.20 -12.30
C ASP A 91 -15.64 0.22 -12.93
N VAL A 92 -14.72 -0.73 -13.08
CA VAL A 92 -13.34 -0.53 -13.57
C VAL A 92 -13.03 -1.33 -14.83
N GLY A 93 -14.06 -1.88 -15.48
CA GLY A 93 -13.92 -2.60 -16.75
C GLY A 93 -13.14 -3.92 -16.66
N ALA A 94 -13.11 -4.56 -15.48
CA ALA A 94 -12.45 -5.85 -15.32
C ALA A 94 -13.32 -7.00 -15.88
N PHE A 95 -12.67 -8.01 -16.47
CA PHE A 95 -13.34 -9.17 -17.10
C PHE A 95 -13.95 -10.17 -16.11
N SER A 96 -13.77 -9.96 -14.80
CA SER A 96 -14.27 -10.82 -13.73
C SER A 96 -15.51 -10.24 -13.05
N LYS A 97 -16.35 -11.10 -12.49
CA LYS A 97 -17.47 -10.70 -11.62
C LYS A 97 -17.01 -10.58 -10.17
N GLY A 98 -17.66 -9.70 -9.41
CA GLY A 98 -17.43 -9.52 -7.98
C GLY A 98 -16.75 -8.20 -7.64
N SER A 99 -16.08 -8.19 -6.50
CA SER A 99 -15.41 -7.01 -5.94
C SER A 99 -14.20 -7.44 -5.12
N VAL A 100 -13.28 -6.51 -4.95
CA VAL A 100 -12.14 -6.66 -4.04
C VAL A 100 -12.06 -5.44 -3.14
N VAL A 101 -11.51 -5.61 -1.94
CA VAL A 101 -11.16 -4.48 -1.07
C VAL A 101 -9.66 -4.24 -1.18
N LEU A 102 -9.28 -3.04 -1.60
CA LEU A 102 -7.91 -2.55 -1.58
C LEU A 102 -7.67 -1.82 -0.26
N CYS A 103 -6.59 -2.12 0.44
CA CYS A 103 -6.25 -1.45 1.68
C CYS A 103 -5.01 -0.58 1.53
N ASP A 104 -5.18 0.73 1.71
CA ASP A 104 -4.04 1.63 1.87
C ASP A 104 -3.51 1.51 3.29
N SER A 105 -2.22 1.18 3.44
CA SER A 105 -1.56 1.17 4.75
C SER A 105 -0.76 2.46 4.96
N PRO A 106 -0.51 2.84 6.22
CA PRO A 106 0.58 3.76 6.53
C PRO A 106 1.90 3.30 5.90
N GLY A 107 2.77 4.26 5.56
CA GLY A 107 4.15 3.94 5.21
C GLY A 107 4.87 3.30 6.40
N PHE A 108 5.64 2.25 6.16
CA PHE A 108 6.58 1.74 7.15
C PHE A 108 7.87 2.56 7.14
N GLU A 109 8.53 2.67 8.29
CA GLU A 109 9.70 3.54 8.53
C GLU A 109 9.37 5.04 8.38
N ASP A 110 8.13 5.42 8.68
CA ASP A 110 7.76 6.83 8.68
C ASP A 110 8.41 7.53 9.89
N THR A 111 8.74 8.81 9.77
CA THR A 111 9.51 9.58 10.78
C THR A 111 8.76 9.83 12.10
N SER A 112 7.76 9.02 12.43
CA SER A 112 6.90 9.14 13.59
C SER A 112 7.42 8.37 14.82
N GLY A 113 8.55 7.66 14.70
CA GLY A 113 9.19 6.91 15.78
C GLY A 113 8.75 5.44 15.86
N SER A 114 9.60 4.59 16.47
CA SER A 114 9.40 3.14 16.56
C SER A 114 8.10 2.72 17.23
N GLU A 115 7.60 3.50 18.19
CA GLU A 115 6.33 3.23 18.87
C GLU A 115 5.12 3.35 17.92
N VAL A 116 5.15 4.33 17.01
CA VAL A 116 4.08 4.55 16.03
C VAL A 116 4.10 3.44 14.98
N ASP A 117 5.29 2.99 14.57
CA ASP A 117 5.44 1.84 13.66
C ASP A 117 4.88 0.55 14.27
N ILE A 118 5.15 0.29 15.55
CA ILE A 118 4.58 -0.87 16.28
C ILE A 118 3.05 -0.74 16.35
N ALA A 119 2.53 0.43 16.72
CA ALA A 119 1.09 0.66 16.81
C ALA A 119 0.39 0.49 15.46
N ASN A 120 1.00 0.97 14.37
CA ASN A 120 0.52 0.79 13.00
C ASN A 120 0.51 -0.69 12.60
N GLY A 121 1.59 -1.42 12.92
CA GLY A 121 1.69 -2.87 12.68
C GLY A 121 0.59 -3.65 13.41
N ILE A 122 0.39 -3.38 14.70
CA ILE A 122 -0.70 -3.97 15.49
C ILE A 122 -2.07 -3.61 14.90
N GLY A 123 -2.26 -2.36 14.45
CA GLY A 123 -3.48 -1.90 13.81
C GLY A 123 -3.79 -2.67 12.52
N ILE A 124 -2.78 -2.89 11.68
CA ILE A 124 -2.90 -3.70 10.45
C ILE A 124 -3.30 -5.13 10.80
N VAL A 125 -2.57 -5.79 11.71
CA VAL A 125 -2.86 -7.18 12.12
C VAL A 125 -4.28 -7.31 12.66
N ARG A 126 -4.72 -6.38 13.52
CA ARG A 126 -6.07 -6.37 14.07
C ARG A 126 -7.13 -6.19 12.98
N ALA A 127 -6.90 -5.30 12.02
CA ALA A 127 -7.84 -5.02 10.95
C ALA A 127 -8.02 -6.21 10.00
N ILE A 128 -6.95 -6.97 9.71
CA ILE A 128 -7.00 -8.05 8.73
C ILE A 128 -7.32 -9.43 9.32
N LYS A 129 -7.29 -9.59 10.65
CA LYS A 129 -7.51 -10.88 11.33
C LYS A 129 -8.89 -11.50 11.05
N GLY A 130 -9.89 -10.68 10.72
CA GLY A 130 -11.25 -11.12 10.41
C GLY A 130 -11.54 -11.27 8.91
N CYS A 131 -10.55 -11.08 8.03
CA CYS A 131 -10.74 -11.21 6.59
C CYS A 131 -10.92 -12.67 6.18
N GLN A 132 -11.67 -12.91 5.10
CA GLN A 132 -11.76 -14.23 4.47
C GLN A 132 -10.40 -14.64 3.85
N SER A 133 -9.73 -13.68 3.20
CA SER A 133 -8.40 -13.87 2.65
C SER A 133 -7.65 -12.54 2.58
N VAL A 134 -6.33 -12.59 2.67
CA VAL A 134 -5.45 -11.42 2.56
C VAL A 134 -4.36 -11.74 1.56
N ARG A 135 -4.21 -10.88 0.54
CA ARG A 135 -3.09 -10.91 -0.39
C ARG A 135 -2.20 -9.68 -0.16
N PRO A 136 -1.06 -9.83 0.54
CA PRO A 136 -0.11 -8.73 0.71
C PRO A 136 0.56 -8.36 -0.62
N VAL A 137 0.61 -7.07 -0.93
CA VAL A 137 1.31 -6.51 -2.10
C VAL A 137 2.35 -5.51 -1.64
N ILE A 138 3.62 -5.85 -1.88
CA ILE A 138 4.79 -5.10 -1.45
C ILE A 138 5.19 -4.10 -2.53
N PHE A 139 5.09 -2.80 -2.21
CA PHE A 139 5.48 -1.71 -3.08
C PHE A 139 6.93 -1.33 -2.86
N VAL A 140 7.72 -1.47 -3.92
CA VAL A 140 9.15 -1.19 -3.94
C VAL A 140 9.42 -0.06 -4.93
N SER A 141 9.63 1.16 -4.42
CA SER A 141 9.93 2.33 -5.25
C SER A 141 11.42 2.45 -5.50
N TYR A 142 11.83 2.60 -6.76
CA TYR A 142 13.23 2.84 -7.15
C TYR A 142 13.85 4.01 -6.37
N LYS A 143 13.10 5.10 -6.18
CA LYS A 143 13.57 6.29 -5.45
C LYS A 143 13.78 6.05 -3.95
N ASN A 144 13.15 5.01 -3.39
CA ASN A 144 13.11 4.81 -1.94
C ASN A 144 13.79 3.51 -1.52
N ILE A 145 14.29 2.69 -2.44
CA ILE A 145 14.80 1.34 -2.11
C ILE A 145 16.10 1.37 -1.29
N GLY A 146 16.81 2.50 -1.31
CA GLY A 146 18.10 2.70 -0.64
C GLY A 146 19.25 2.00 -1.37
N ASN A 147 20.44 2.10 -0.78
CA ASN A 147 21.57 1.30 -1.24
C ASN A 147 21.34 -0.15 -0.83
N GLN A 148 21.71 -1.10 -1.70
CA GLN A 148 21.67 -2.55 -1.39
C GLN A 148 20.33 -3.06 -0.83
N PHE A 149 19.21 -2.42 -1.18
CA PHE A 149 17.86 -2.84 -0.80
C PHE A 149 17.59 -2.84 0.72
N GLU A 150 18.31 -2.04 1.50
CA GLU A 150 18.13 -1.93 2.96
C GLU A 150 16.66 -1.77 3.38
N ARG A 151 15.91 -0.90 2.71
CA ARG A 151 14.49 -0.69 3.02
C ARG A 151 13.60 -1.89 2.75
N LEU A 152 13.95 -2.68 1.74
CA LEU A 152 13.25 -3.94 1.46
C LEU A 152 13.58 -4.98 2.53
N LYS A 153 14.84 -5.03 3.00
CA LYS A 153 15.26 -5.91 4.12
C LYS A 153 14.53 -5.54 5.41
N SER A 154 14.42 -4.26 5.76
CA SER A 154 13.67 -3.79 6.93
C SER A 154 12.18 -4.13 6.84
N LEU A 155 11.56 -3.90 5.68
CA LEU A 155 10.17 -4.26 5.42
C LEU A 155 9.94 -5.76 5.60
N ALA A 156 10.85 -6.59 5.08
CA ALA A 156 10.78 -8.04 5.26
C ALA A 156 10.85 -8.45 6.74
N HIS A 157 11.78 -7.88 7.52
CA HIS A 157 11.91 -8.17 8.95
C HIS A 157 10.65 -7.83 9.73
N MET A 158 10.06 -6.66 9.47
CA MET A 158 8.84 -6.26 10.15
C MET A 158 7.64 -7.13 9.72
N LEU A 159 7.57 -7.57 8.46
CA LEU A 159 6.52 -8.51 8.02
C LEU A 159 6.65 -9.90 8.66
N VAL A 160 7.87 -10.40 8.83
CA VAL A 160 8.14 -11.64 9.58
C VAL A 160 7.64 -11.51 11.02
N GLY A 161 7.83 -10.34 11.65
CA GLY A 161 7.33 -10.08 13.00
C GLY A 161 5.81 -9.94 13.11
N LEU A 162 5.13 -9.48 12.06
CA LEU A 162 3.67 -9.26 12.07
C LEU A 162 2.85 -10.48 11.63
N ILE A 163 3.39 -11.32 10.76
CA ILE A 163 2.69 -12.45 10.16
C ILE A 163 3.36 -13.74 10.64
N PRO A 164 2.78 -14.42 11.66
CA PRO A 164 3.21 -15.77 12.02
C PRO A 164 3.16 -16.64 10.76
N THR A 165 4.16 -17.51 10.58
CA THR A 165 4.24 -18.45 9.45
C THR A 165 4.29 -17.83 8.05
N ILE A 166 4.96 -16.68 7.92
CA ILE A 166 5.25 -16.08 6.60
C ILE A 166 5.95 -17.06 5.64
N GLU A 167 6.72 -18.02 6.17
CA GLU A 167 7.41 -19.04 5.39
C GLU A 167 6.45 -20.02 4.70
N ASP A 168 5.37 -20.39 5.37
CA ASP A 168 4.34 -21.30 4.85
C ASP A 168 3.46 -20.59 3.81
N ASN A 169 3.50 -19.25 3.78
CA ASN A 169 2.61 -18.41 2.97
C ASN A 169 3.35 -17.53 1.95
N ARG A 170 4.60 -17.84 1.61
CA ARG A 170 5.45 -17.05 0.68
C ARG A 170 4.75 -16.77 -0.66
N ASN A 171 3.97 -17.72 -1.16
CA ASN A 171 3.25 -17.61 -2.43
C ASN A 171 2.05 -16.63 -2.40
N ALA A 172 1.60 -16.20 -1.22
CA ALA A 172 0.53 -15.22 -1.07
C ALA A 172 1.02 -13.78 -1.32
N PHE A 173 2.32 -13.53 -1.25
CA PHE A 173 2.90 -12.20 -1.44
C PHE A 173 3.02 -11.87 -2.92
N SER A 174 2.82 -10.60 -3.25
CA SER A 174 3.09 -10.05 -4.58
C SER A 174 3.92 -8.78 -4.45
N TYR A 175 4.64 -8.40 -5.50
CA TYR A 175 5.55 -7.26 -5.49
C TYR A 175 5.20 -6.33 -6.64
N ILE A 176 5.18 -5.02 -6.38
CA ILE A 176 5.02 -3.98 -7.40
C ILE A 176 6.22 -3.05 -7.33
N PHE A 177 6.96 -2.97 -8.43
CA PHE A 177 8.10 -2.09 -8.60
C PHE A 177 7.66 -0.78 -9.23
N THR A 178 7.77 0.32 -8.49
CA THR A 178 7.29 1.65 -8.94
C THR A 178 8.44 2.60 -9.19
N LYS A 179 8.19 3.59 -10.06
CA LYS A 179 9.12 4.70 -10.34
C LYS A 179 10.49 4.27 -10.91
N TYR A 180 10.61 3.04 -11.42
CA TYR A 180 11.82 2.59 -12.11
C TYR A 180 11.98 3.32 -13.45
N PRO A 181 13.12 3.99 -13.67
CA PRO A 181 13.41 4.61 -14.95
C PRO A 181 13.51 3.52 -16.03
N PRO A 182 13.19 3.82 -17.30
CA PRO A 182 13.12 2.81 -18.36
C PRO A 182 14.36 1.92 -18.49
N HIS A 183 15.56 2.48 -18.31
CA HIS A 183 16.83 1.75 -18.41
C HIS A 183 17.06 0.75 -17.26
N GLU A 184 16.52 1.01 -16.07
CA GLU A 184 16.66 0.10 -14.91
C GLU A 184 15.59 -0.99 -14.84
N ARG A 185 14.55 -0.94 -15.67
CA ARG A 185 13.47 -1.95 -15.60
C ARG A 185 13.97 -3.35 -15.93
N SER A 186 14.95 -3.45 -16.83
CA SER A 186 15.54 -4.72 -17.25
C SER A 186 16.47 -5.34 -16.19
N THR A 187 16.98 -4.53 -15.26
CA THR A 187 17.99 -4.94 -14.27
C THR A 187 17.38 -5.41 -12.94
N ILE A 188 16.07 -5.16 -12.71
CA ILE A 188 15.35 -5.49 -11.47
C ILE A 188 15.64 -6.93 -11.02
N HIS A 189 15.47 -7.91 -11.90
CA HIS A 189 15.66 -9.32 -11.55
C HIS A 189 17.08 -9.61 -11.06
N THR A 190 18.10 -9.12 -11.79
CA THR A 190 19.50 -9.29 -11.43
C THR A 190 19.82 -8.61 -10.11
N SER A 191 19.33 -7.39 -9.92
CA SER A 191 19.57 -6.61 -8.69
C SER A 191 18.99 -7.26 -7.43
N LEU A 192 17.88 -7.99 -7.54
CA LEU A 192 17.23 -8.67 -6.41
C LEU A 192 17.93 -9.99 -6.01
N ARG A 193 18.69 -10.61 -6.92
CA ARG A 193 19.45 -11.84 -6.59
C ARG A 193 20.48 -11.59 -5.48
N ASN A 194 21.08 -10.41 -5.48
CA ASN A 194 22.14 -10.02 -4.56
C ASN A 194 21.61 -9.57 -3.18
N VAL A 195 20.28 -9.52 -2.98
CA VAL A 195 19.66 -9.12 -1.71
C VAL A 195 19.70 -10.25 -0.68
N LYS A 196 19.95 -11.49 -1.12
CA LYS A 196 20.01 -12.69 -0.27
C LYS A 196 21.30 -12.80 0.57
N GLU A 197 22.31 -11.99 0.27
CA GLU A 197 23.55 -11.86 1.06
C GLU A 197 23.41 -10.74 2.09
#